data_AF-A0A7W9YJQ2-F1
#
_entry.id   AF-A0A7W9YJQ2-F1
#
_cell.length_a   1.000
_cell.length_b   1.000
_cell.length_c   1.000
_cell.angle_alpha   90.00
_cell.angle_beta   90.00
_cell.angle_gamma   90.00
#
_symmetry.space_group_name_H-M   'P 1'
#
loop_
_entity.id
_entity.type
_entity.pdbx_description
1 polymer ?
#
loop_
_entity_poly.entity_id
_entity_poly.type
_entity_poly.pdbx_seq_one_letter_code
_entity_poly.pdbx_strand_id
1 'polypeptide(L)'
;MSAALSSGCDSRILGDGDPEGGPSPNASQKEVDNEWKLRQFRVQALERILDSKSPNENRNFINEVRGDGYVGALMDSGILVELDGKIYEVEVDNEKWNGEFWEGKLPDSGSASDVDQALSDYMDASNISICGADMRGYEAANMYMESHSDDVLSSFAAYREQIDDYLNCEE
;
A
#
# COMPACT_ATOMS: atom_id res chain seq x y z
N MET A 1 64.62 7.90 12.22
CA MET A 1 63.64 7.99 11.12
C MET A 1 63.02 6.61 10.95
N SER A 2 61.78 6.47 11.41
CA SER A 2 60.82 5.40 11.11
C SER A 2 60.66 5.22 9.58
N ALA A 3 60.13 4.16 8.99
CA ALA A 3 59.81 2.76 9.31
C ALA A 3 59.39 2.12 7.95
N ALA A 4 59.54 0.79 7.86
CA ALA A 4 58.89 -0.18 6.96
C ALA A 4 58.07 0.33 5.75
N LEU A 5 58.41 -0.16 4.55
CA LEU A 5 57.56 -0.11 3.36
C LEU A 5 57.19 -1.51 2.87
N SER A 6 55.90 -1.63 2.58
CA SER A 6 55.25 -2.49 1.59
C SER A 6 55.05 -3.97 1.93
N SER A 7 53.91 -4.25 2.59
CA SER A 7 53.23 -5.54 2.50
C SER A 7 52.72 -5.76 1.08
N GLY A 8 53.13 -6.87 0.47
CA GLY A 8 52.31 -7.55 -0.52
C GLY A 8 51.27 -8.42 0.17
N CYS A 9 50.07 -8.47 -0.39
CA CYS A 9 49.27 -9.68 -0.68
C CYS A 9 47.86 -9.22 -1.06
N ASP A 10 47.67 -9.05 -2.36
CA ASP A 10 46.37 -9.07 -3.02
C ASP A 10 45.98 -10.54 -3.21
N SER A 11 44.83 -10.96 -2.68
CA SER A 11 43.92 -11.96 -3.28
C SER A 11 42.83 -12.39 -2.30
N ARG A 12 41.59 -12.09 -2.73
CA ARG A 12 40.36 -12.89 -2.51
C ARG A 12 39.78 -12.91 -1.10
N ILE A 13 38.88 -11.95 -0.86
CA ILE A 13 37.63 -12.26 -0.16
C ILE A 13 36.54 -12.38 -1.23
N LEU A 14 36.26 -13.62 -1.63
CA LEU A 14 34.92 -14.02 -2.04
C LEU A 14 34.12 -14.08 -0.74
N GLY A 15 33.30 -13.06 -0.51
CA GLY A 15 32.31 -13.03 0.55
C GLY A 15 30.96 -12.81 -0.10
N ASP A 16 30.23 -13.92 -0.26
CA ASP A 16 28.77 -13.96 -0.36
C ASP A 16 28.16 -13.04 0.70
N GLY A 17 27.28 -12.15 0.27
CA GLY A 17 26.59 -11.22 1.15
C GLY A 17 25.97 -10.07 0.38
N ASP A 18 25.02 -10.37 -0.51
CA ASP A 18 23.86 -9.50 -0.61
C ASP A 18 23.05 -9.80 0.66
N PRO A 19 22.93 -8.81 1.56
CA PRO A 19 21.58 -8.59 2.01
C PRO A 19 21.27 -7.10 2.22
N GLU A 20 19.97 -6.82 2.18
CA GLU A 20 19.32 -5.67 2.82
C GLU A 20 19.21 -4.39 1.99
N GLY A 21 18.50 -4.49 0.87
CA GLY A 21 17.69 -3.39 0.34
C GLY A 21 16.35 -3.24 1.06
N GLY A 22 16.33 -3.32 2.40
CA GLY A 22 15.12 -3.00 3.17
C GLY A 22 14.82 -1.50 3.07
N PRO A 23 13.55 -1.07 2.91
CA PRO A 23 13.23 0.35 2.84
C PRO A 23 13.60 1.04 4.17
N SER A 24 14.43 2.09 4.04
CA SER A 24 14.91 2.91 5.14
C SER A 24 13.85 3.94 5.55
N PRO A 25 13.61 4.17 6.85
CA PRO A 25 12.60 5.13 7.36
C PRO A 25 12.98 6.61 7.16
N ASN A 26 14.02 6.90 6.35
CA ASN A 26 14.49 8.25 5.99
C ASN A 26 14.62 8.41 4.47
N ALA A 27 13.58 8.02 3.73
CA ALA A 27 13.45 8.31 2.31
C ALA A 27 13.30 9.83 2.10
N SER A 28 14.41 10.54 1.92
CA SER A 28 14.40 11.90 1.36
C SER A 28 13.74 11.87 -0.02
N GLN A 29 12.46 12.27 -0.13
CA GLN A 29 11.70 12.42 -1.39
C GLN A 29 12.10 11.39 -2.45
N LYS A 30 12.14 10.11 -2.06
CA LYS A 30 12.43 9.01 -2.96
C LYS A 30 11.21 8.90 -3.86
N GLU A 31 11.45 8.90 -5.16
CA GLU A 31 10.43 8.74 -6.20
C GLU A 31 9.43 7.67 -5.75
N VAL A 32 8.16 8.06 -5.62
CA VAL A 32 7.09 7.16 -5.18
C VAL A 32 6.88 6.13 -6.28
N ASP A 33 7.12 4.86 -5.99
CA ASP A 33 6.99 3.81 -6.99
C ASP A 33 5.54 3.50 -7.34
N ASN A 34 5.34 2.83 -8.48
CA ASN A 34 4.02 2.47 -8.98
C ASN A 34 3.28 1.49 -8.08
N GLU A 35 4.00 0.67 -7.30
CA GLU A 35 3.38 -0.25 -6.36
C GLU A 35 2.74 0.51 -5.20
N TRP A 36 3.44 1.51 -4.66
CA TRP A 36 2.88 2.43 -3.67
C TRP A 36 1.68 3.19 -4.22
N LYS A 37 1.78 3.78 -5.43
CA LYS A 37 0.67 4.53 -6.04
C LYS A 37 -0.58 3.65 -6.20
N LEU A 38 -0.40 2.45 -6.73
CA LEU A 38 -1.48 1.49 -6.92
C LEU A 38 -2.09 1.06 -5.58
N ARG A 39 -1.26 0.77 -4.57
CA ARG A 39 -1.73 0.43 -3.23
C ARG A 39 -2.56 1.57 -2.63
N GLN A 40 -2.04 2.79 -2.66
CA GLN A 40 -2.73 3.96 -2.13
C GLN A 40 -4.07 4.19 -2.84
N PHE A 41 -4.09 4.05 -4.17
CA PHE A 41 -5.34 4.13 -4.93
C PHE A 41 -6.36 3.10 -4.44
N ARG A 42 -5.94 1.83 -4.29
CA ARG A 42 -6.84 0.76 -3.85
C ARG A 42 -7.35 0.98 -2.42
N VAL A 43 -6.55 1.57 -1.54
CA VAL A 43 -6.95 1.95 -0.18
C VAL A 43 -8.05 3.01 -0.23
N GLN A 44 -7.85 4.12 -0.93
CA GLN A 44 -8.88 5.17 -1.05
C GLN A 44 -10.13 4.68 -1.80
N ALA A 45 -9.96 3.82 -2.80
CA ALA A 45 -11.08 3.17 -3.47
C ALA A 45 -11.88 2.24 -2.52
N LEU A 46 -11.19 1.49 -1.65
CA LEU A 46 -11.83 0.63 -0.65
C LEU A 46 -12.62 1.46 0.37
N GLU A 47 -12.06 2.56 0.86
CA GLU A 47 -12.76 3.52 1.73
C GLU A 47 -14.09 3.93 1.10
N ARG A 48 -14.06 4.43 -0.14
CA ARG A 48 -15.28 4.85 -0.87
C ARG A 48 -16.28 3.71 -1.05
N ILE A 49 -15.81 2.50 -1.35
CA ILE A 49 -16.64 1.31 -1.46
C ILE A 49 -17.33 1.01 -0.12
N LEU A 50 -16.62 1.12 1.00
CA LEU A 50 -17.14 0.88 2.34
C LEU A 50 -18.12 1.97 2.78
N ASP A 51 -17.84 3.24 2.48
CA ASP A 51 -18.71 4.39 2.79
C ASP A 51 -20.05 4.34 2.05
N SER A 52 -20.07 3.71 0.87
CA SER A 52 -21.30 3.49 0.12
C SER A 52 -22.23 2.42 0.72
N LYS A 53 -21.76 1.66 1.72
CA LYS A 53 -22.47 0.52 2.31
C LYS A 53 -23.07 0.89 3.67
N SER A 54 -24.22 0.29 4.00
CA SER A 54 -24.70 0.33 5.38
C SER A 54 -23.74 -0.43 6.32
N PRO A 55 -23.75 -0.17 7.64
CA PRO A 55 -22.89 -0.85 8.61
C PRO A 55 -22.87 -2.39 8.49
N ASN A 56 -24.03 -3.01 8.28
CA ASN A 56 -24.12 -4.46 8.14
C ASN A 56 -23.54 -4.95 6.79
N GLU A 57 -23.77 -4.20 5.72
CA GLU A 57 -23.23 -4.53 4.39
C GLU A 57 -21.70 -4.34 4.34
N ASN A 58 -21.18 -3.31 5.01
CA ASN A 58 -19.74 -3.09 5.19
C ASN A 58 -19.10 -4.31 5.87
N ARG A 59 -19.63 -4.70 7.04
CA ARG A 59 -19.13 -5.85 7.79
C ARG A 59 -19.22 -7.15 6.99
N ASN A 60 -20.35 -7.40 6.33
CA ASN A 60 -20.51 -8.60 5.51
C ASN A 60 -19.54 -8.58 4.33
N PHE A 61 -19.39 -7.45 3.65
CA PHE A 61 -18.47 -7.32 2.53
C PHE A 61 -17.02 -7.63 2.92
N ILE A 62 -16.53 -7.04 4.02
CA ILE A 62 -15.18 -7.33 4.53
C ILE A 62 -15.00 -8.83 4.84
N ASN A 63 -15.98 -9.46 5.48
CA ASN A 63 -15.87 -10.85 5.90
C ASN A 63 -16.17 -11.88 4.78
N GLU A 64 -16.85 -11.48 3.70
CA GLU A 64 -17.30 -12.40 2.64
C GLU A 64 -16.40 -12.41 1.40
N VAL A 65 -15.70 -11.30 1.09
CA VAL A 65 -14.83 -11.24 -0.10
C VAL A 65 -13.72 -12.28 -0.02
N ARG A 66 -13.14 -12.51 1.16
CA ARG A 66 -12.20 -13.60 1.48
C ARG A 66 -12.25 -13.94 2.99
N GLY A 67 -11.81 -15.15 3.34
CA GLY A 67 -11.78 -15.60 4.73
C GLY A 67 -10.77 -14.84 5.61
N ASP A 68 -10.81 -15.09 6.92
CA ASP A 68 -10.18 -14.33 8.02
C ASP A 68 -8.71 -13.89 7.81
N GLY A 69 -7.93 -14.57 6.98
CA GLY A 69 -6.50 -14.28 6.76
C GLY A 69 -6.21 -12.91 6.12
N TYR A 70 -7.01 -12.45 5.16
CA TYR A 70 -6.77 -11.16 4.50
C TYR A 70 -7.34 -9.97 5.26
N VAL A 71 -8.43 -10.17 6.02
CA VAL A 71 -8.91 -9.18 6.98
C VAL A 71 -7.83 -8.94 8.04
N GLY A 72 -7.23 -10.02 8.56
CA GLY A 72 -6.09 -9.94 9.49
C GLY A 72 -4.93 -9.12 8.92
N ALA A 73 -4.49 -9.39 7.69
CA ALA A 73 -3.41 -8.63 7.06
C ALA A 73 -3.70 -7.13 6.90
N LEU A 74 -4.94 -6.75 6.53
CA LEU A 74 -5.33 -5.35 6.44
C LEU A 74 -5.41 -4.68 7.82
N MET A 75 -5.80 -5.41 8.85
CA MET A 75 -5.81 -4.91 10.23
C MET A 75 -4.40 -4.78 10.81
N ASP A 76 -3.54 -5.78 10.59
CA ASP A 76 -2.14 -5.81 11.07
C ASP A 76 -1.29 -4.70 10.40
N SER A 77 -1.59 -4.38 9.14
CA SER A 77 -0.99 -3.24 8.43
C SER A 77 -1.53 -1.88 8.89
N GLY A 78 -2.64 -1.84 9.63
CA GLY A 78 -3.29 -0.60 10.07
C GLY A 78 -4.12 0.08 8.98
N ILE A 79 -4.34 -0.56 7.83
CA ILE A 79 -5.19 -0.04 6.75
C ILE A 79 -6.67 -0.19 7.12
N LEU A 80 -7.05 -1.28 7.79
CA LEU A 80 -8.42 -1.54 8.20
C LEU A 80 -8.53 -1.47 9.72
N VAL A 81 -9.52 -0.71 10.21
CA VAL A 81 -9.78 -0.54 11.64
C VAL A 81 -11.19 -1.01 11.94
N GLU A 82 -11.34 -1.90 12.92
CA GLU A 82 -12.67 -2.30 13.41
C GLU A 82 -13.15 -1.32 14.48
N LEU A 83 -14.29 -0.67 14.22
CA LEU A 83 -14.99 0.19 15.15
C LEU A 83 -16.14 -0.54 15.84
N ASP A 84 -16.15 -0.47 17.17
CA ASP A 84 -17.23 -0.95 18.05
C ASP A 84 -17.71 -2.39 17.77
N GLY A 85 -16.84 -3.22 17.18
CA GLY A 85 -17.12 -4.62 16.84
C GLY A 85 -18.14 -4.80 15.70
N LYS A 86 -18.42 -3.75 14.93
CA LYS A 86 -19.58 -3.72 14.01
C LYS A 86 -19.31 -3.10 12.65
N ILE A 87 -18.34 -2.21 12.53
CA ILE A 87 -18.06 -1.47 11.29
C ILE A 87 -16.56 -1.51 11.05
N TYR A 88 -16.15 -1.66 9.80
CA TYR A 88 -14.76 -1.44 9.41
C TYR A 88 -14.62 -0.07 8.75
N GLU A 89 -13.60 0.67 9.18
CA GLU A 89 -13.13 1.89 8.54
C GLU A 89 -11.77 1.65 7.89
N VAL A 90 -11.49 2.42 6.83
CA VAL A 90 -10.20 2.41 6.15
C VAL A 90 -9.40 3.62 6.60
N GLU A 91 -8.17 3.40 7.06
CA GLU A 91 -7.22 4.48 7.28
C GLU A 91 -6.48 4.79 5.98
N VAL A 92 -6.75 5.96 5.39
CA VAL A 92 -6.10 6.39 4.14
C VAL A 92 -4.78 7.11 4.38
N ASP A 93 -4.51 7.55 5.61
CA ASP A 93 -3.27 8.22 5.98
C ASP A 93 -2.15 7.21 6.21
N ASN A 94 -1.31 7.07 5.19
CA ASN A 94 -0.21 6.11 5.17
C ASN A 94 0.83 6.31 6.29
N GLU A 95 0.89 7.51 6.88
CA GLU A 95 1.73 7.78 8.06
C GLU A 95 1.21 7.11 9.35
N LYS A 96 -0.07 6.73 9.38
CA LYS A 96 -0.68 6.02 10.51
C LYS A 96 -0.71 4.51 10.32
N TRP A 97 -0.38 4.02 9.11
CA TRP A 97 -0.20 2.59 8.89
C TRP A 97 0.98 2.09 9.72
N ASN A 98 0.99 0.79 10.00
CA ASN A 98 2.05 0.19 10.79
C ASN A 98 3.42 0.37 10.09
N GLY A 99 4.37 1.05 10.74
CA GLY A 99 5.72 1.23 10.20
C GLY A 99 6.43 -0.09 9.87
N GLU A 100 6.15 -1.16 10.62
CA GLU A 100 6.70 -2.50 10.38
C GLU A 100 6.18 -3.13 9.08
N PHE A 101 4.98 -2.74 8.62
CA PHE A 101 4.45 -3.16 7.32
C PHE A 101 5.34 -2.66 6.17
N TRP A 102 5.75 -1.39 6.22
CA TRP A 102 6.65 -0.82 5.23
C TRP A 102 8.02 -1.48 5.24
N GLU A 103 8.48 -1.93 6.41
CA GLU A 103 9.74 -2.68 6.56
C GLU A 103 9.61 -4.17 6.22
N GLY A 104 8.41 -4.67 5.91
CA GLY A 104 8.15 -6.08 5.61
C GLY A 104 8.21 -7.01 6.82
N LYS A 105 7.99 -6.48 8.03
CA LYS A 105 8.20 -7.15 9.33
C LYS A 105 6.92 -7.38 10.14
N LEU A 106 5.77 -7.51 9.49
CA LEU A 106 4.52 -7.77 10.23
C LEU A 106 4.59 -9.10 11.00
N PRO A 107 4.12 -9.14 12.26
CA PRO A 107 4.12 -10.34 13.07
C PRO A 107 3.04 -11.31 12.56
N ASP A 108 3.48 -12.48 12.13
CA ASP A 108 2.68 -13.70 11.97
C ASP A 108 1.59 -13.81 10.88
N SER A 109 1.21 -12.79 10.08
CA SER A 109 0.16 -13.04 9.06
C SER A 109 0.08 -12.20 7.76
N GLY A 110 0.97 -11.24 7.49
CA GLY A 110 0.85 -10.48 6.24
C GLY A 110 2.17 -9.92 5.73
N SER A 111 2.61 -10.38 4.57
CA SER A 111 3.60 -9.65 3.78
C SER A 111 2.94 -8.43 3.11
N ALA A 112 3.74 -7.49 2.60
CA ALA A 112 3.22 -6.43 1.72
C ALA A 112 2.39 -7.01 0.56
N SER A 113 2.79 -8.18 0.06
CA SER A 113 2.07 -8.91 -0.99
C SER A 113 0.70 -9.42 -0.53
N ASP A 114 0.52 -9.81 0.73
CA ASP A 114 -0.79 -10.29 1.22
C ASP A 114 -1.77 -9.12 1.34
N VAL A 115 -1.28 -7.96 1.78
CA VAL A 115 -2.06 -6.70 1.79
C VAL A 115 -2.44 -6.28 0.37
N ASP A 116 -1.50 -6.32 -0.57
CA ASP A 116 -1.78 -5.97 -1.97
C ASP A 116 -2.78 -6.92 -2.61
N GLN A 117 -2.67 -8.21 -2.31
CA GLN A 117 -3.61 -9.22 -2.78
C GLN A 117 -4.98 -9.02 -2.16
N ALA A 118 -5.06 -8.74 -0.84
CA ALA A 118 -6.31 -8.43 -0.16
C ALA A 118 -7.00 -7.22 -0.80
N LEU A 119 -6.28 -6.12 -0.99
CA LEU A 119 -6.78 -4.92 -1.66
C LEU A 119 -7.24 -5.23 -3.09
N SER A 120 -6.48 -6.01 -3.86
CA SER A 120 -6.88 -6.44 -5.21
C SER A 120 -8.18 -7.24 -5.21
N ASP A 121 -8.33 -8.18 -4.28
CA ASP A 121 -9.54 -9.01 -4.18
C ASP A 121 -10.78 -8.17 -3.85
N TYR A 122 -10.65 -7.15 -3.00
CA TYR A 122 -11.74 -6.19 -2.75
C TYR A 122 -12.11 -5.37 -3.99
N MET A 123 -11.11 -4.94 -4.75
CA MET A 123 -11.32 -4.24 -6.01
C MET A 123 -12.02 -5.12 -7.06
N ASP A 124 -11.71 -6.41 -7.10
CA ASP A 124 -12.34 -7.37 -8.01
C ASP A 124 -13.80 -7.66 -7.61
N ALA A 125 -14.05 -7.77 -6.31
CA ALA A 125 -15.36 -8.11 -5.78
C ALA A 125 -16.40 -6.98 -5.85
N SER A 126 -15.96 -5.72 -5.95
CA SER A 126 -16.84 -4.54 -5.91
C SER A 126 -16.82 -3.69 -7.17
N ASN A 127 -17.92 -2.96 -7.34
CA ASN A 127 -17.97 -1.82 -8.25
C ASN A 127 -17.70 -0.54 -7.45
N ILE A 128 -17.09 0.43 -8.12
CA ILE A 128 -16.90 1.79 -7.63
C ILE A 128 -17.53 2.76 -8.64
N SER A 129 -18.19 3.79 -8.14
CA SER A 129 -18.76 4.85 -8.97
C SER A 129 -17.78 6.01 -9.04
N ILE A 130 -17.26 6.27 -10.23
CA ILE A 130 -16.34 7.37 -10.53
C ILE A 130 -16.99 8.22 -11.62
N CYS A 131 -17.18 9.50 -11.35
CA CYS A 131 -17.83 10.47 -12.25
C CYS A 131 -19.23 10.03 -12.75
N GLY A 132 -19.96 9.26 -11.94
CA GLY A 132 -21.28 8.73 -12.31
C GLY A 132 -21.24 7.52 -13.25
N ALA A 133 -20.06 6.98 -13.53
CA ALA A 133 -19.89 5.69 -14.20
C ALA A 133 -19.53 4.62 -13.17
N ASP A 134 -20.31 3.54 -13.16
CA ASP A 134 -20.01 2.36 -12.34
C ASP A 134 -19.06 1.44 -13.11
N MET A 135 -17.93 1.11 -12.49
CA MET A 135 -16.93 0.19 -13.04
C MET A 135 -16.37 -0.72 -11.95
N ARG A 136 -15.66 -1.78 -12.33
CA ARG A 136 -14.97 -2.62 -11.33
C ARG A 136 -13.84 -1.85 -10.68
N GLY A 137 -13.57 -2.12 -9.40
CA GLY A 137 -12.47 -1.47 -8.68
C GLY A 137 -11.11 -1.66 -9.37
N TYR A 138 -10.87 -2.85 -9.96
CA TYR A 138 -9.61 -3.11 -10.67
C TYR A 138 -9.51 -2.31 -11.97
N GLU A 139 -10.63 -2.07 -12.66
CA GLU A 139 -10.67 -1.26 -13.88
C GLU A 139 -10.33 0.19 -13.55
N ALA A 140 -10.93 0.72 -12.48
CA ALA A 140 -10.64 2.05 -11.96
C ALA A 140 -9.14 2.19 -11.61
N ALA A 141 -8.56 1.20 -10.94
CA ALA A 141 -7.15 1.19 -10.58
C ALA A 141 -6.24 1.17 -11.81
N ASN A 142 -6.56 0.35 -12.82
CA ASN A 142 -5.80 0.31 -14.06
C ASN A 142 -5.88 1.65 -14.80
N MET A 143 -7.07 2.24 -14.92
CA MET A 143 -7.25 3.55 -15.58
C MET A 143 -6.48 4.67 -14.86
N TYR A 144 -6.49 4.66 -13.53
CA TYR A 144 -5.71 5.60 -12.74
C TYR A 144 -4.21 5.44 -13.02
N MET A 145 -3.69 4.21 -12.97
CA MET A 145 -2.28 3.94 -13.22
C MET A 145 -1.86 4.25 -14.66
N GLU A 146 -2.71 3.97 -15.65
CA GLU A 146 -2.45 4.34 -17.06
C GLU A 146 -2.31 5.85 -17.25
N SER A 147 -3.01 6.64 -16.42
CA SER A 147 -3.02 8.11 -16.54
C SER A 147 -1.95 8.79 -15.67
N HIS A 148 -1.56 8.19 -14.55
CA HIS A 148 -0.73 8.84 -13.51
C HIS A 148 0.51 8.05 -13.09
N SER A 149 0.87 6.93 -13.76
CA SER A 149 2.09 6.17 -13.43
C SER A 149 3.35 7.02 -13.53
N ASP A 150 3.40 7.92 -14.50
CA ASP A 150 4.58 8.71 -14.84
C ASP A 150 4.62 10.05 -14.10
N ASP A 151 3.59 10.36 -13.32
CA ASP A 151 3.53 11.60 -12.55
C ASP A 151 4.58 11.61 -11.45
N VAL A 152 5.23 12.76 -11.27
CA VAL A 152 6.23 12.98 -10.24
C VAL A 152 5.76 14.14 -9.36
N LEU A 153 5.08 13.80 -8.28
CA LEU A 153 4.62 14.76 -7.27
C LEU A 153 5.60 14.90 -6.11
N SER A 154 5.51 16.04 -5.42
CA SER A 154 6.50 16.48 -4.42
C SER A 154 6.41 15.76 -3.07
N SER A 155 5.33 15.02 -2.81
CA SER A 155 5.08 14.34 -1.52
C SER A 155 4.02 13.25 -1.63
N PHE A 156 3.99 12.33 -0.64
CA PHE A 156 2.90 11.36 -0.49
C PHE A 156 1.53 12.01 -0.33
N ALA A 157 1.44 13.15 0.38
CA ALA A 157 0.20 13.90 0.51
C ALA A 157 -0.34 14.40 -0.84
N ALA A 158 0.55 14.89 -1.72
CA ALA A 158 0.15 15.32 -3.06
C ALA A 158 -0.38 14.17 -3.92
N TYR A 159 0.16 12.96 -3.79
CA TYR A 159 -0.41 11.79 -4.47
C TYR A 159 -1.78 11.38 -3.90
N ARG A 160 -1.98 11.48 -2.59
CA ARG A 160 -3.29 11.19 -1.98
C ARG A 160 -4.36 12.17 -2.44
N GLU A 161 -4.01 13.45 -2.50
CA GLU A 161 -4.86 14.52 -3.04
C GLU A 161 -5.21 14.23 -4.50
N GLN A 162 -4.22 13.93 -5.35
CA GLN A 162 -4.46 13.53 -6.74
C GLN A 162 -5.39 12.31 -6.89
N ILE A 163 -5.24 11.30 -6.03
CA ILE A 163 -6.13 10.12 -6.04
C ILE A 163 -7.55 10.52 -5.63
N ASP A 164 -7.69 11.37 -4.62
CA ASP A 164 -8.99 11.85 -4.16
C ASP A 164 -9.68 12.68 -5.25
N ASP A 165 -8.94 13.60 -5.88
CA ASP A 165 -9.39 14.41 -7.02
C ASP A 165 -9.87 13.49 -8.16
N TYR A 166 -9.11 12.44 -8.50
CA TYR A 166 -9.51 11.47 -9.52
C TYR A 166 -10.79 10.70 -9.15
N LEU A 167 -10.92 10.24 -7.89
CA LEU A 167 -12.09 9.50 -7.42
C LEU A 167 -13.35 10.38 -7.31
N ASN A 168 -13.17 11.67 -7.04
CA ASN A 168 -14.24 12.67 -6.91
C ASN A 168 -14.51 13.45 -8.19
N CYS A 169 -13.65 13.31 -9.21
CA CYS A 169 -13.71 14.04 -10.47
C CYS A 169 -13.56 15.54 -10.28
N GLU A 170 -12.68 15.90 -9.35
CA GLU A 170 -12.23 17.26 -9.12
C GLU A 170 -10.97 17.50 -9.99
N GLU A 171 -10.80 18.73 -10.49
CA GLU A 171 -9.71 19.13 -11.41
C GLU A 171 -8.48 19.66 -10.67
#